data_AF-A0A843AN94-F1
#
_entry.id   AF-A0A843AN94-F1
#
_cell.length_a   1.000
_cell.length_b   1.000
_cell.length_c   1.000
_cell.angle_alpha   90.00
_cell.angle_beta   90.00
_cell.angle_gamma   90.00
#
_symmetry.space_group_name_H-M   'P 1'
#
loop_
_entity.id
_entity.type
_entity.pdbx_description
1 polymer ?
#
loop_
_entity_poly.entity_id
_entity_poly.type
_entity_poly.pdbx_seq_one_letter_code
_entity_poly.pdbx_strand_id
1 'polypeptide(L)' 'MPYLVCDKCGSYYELQLGESPNDFTDKCECGGNLKCGQDSNRAQLVELVVEL' A
#
# COMPACT_ATOMS: atom_id res chain seq x y z
N MET A 1 7.43 3.61 2.77
CA MET A 1 6.31 3.74 1.80
C MET A 1 5.06 3.10 2.40
N PRO A 2 3.86 3.67 2.22
CA PRO A 2 2.63 3.07 2.71
C PRO A 2 2.23 1.86 1.87
N TYR A 3 1.56 0.89 2.49
CA TYR A 3 1.05 -0.31 1.82
C TYR A 3 -0.26 -0.76 2.46
N LEU A 4 -1.03 -1.57 1.74
CA LEU A 4 -2.24 -2.24 2.20
C LEU A 4 -2.00 -3.74 2.31
N VAL A 5 -2.46 -4.34 3.40
CA VAL A 5 -2.44 -5.79 3.60
C VAL A 5 -3.81 -6.30 4.02
N CYS A 6 -4.27 -7.40 3.42
CA CYS A 6 -5.51 -8.03 3.85
C CYS A 6 -5.28 -8.93 5.07
N ASP A 7 -6.11 -8.76 6.10
CA ASP A 7 -6.08 -9.56 7.33
C ASP A 7 -6.53 -11.03 7.14
N LYS A 8 -7.21 -11.34 6.04
CA LYS A 8 -7.78 -12.67 5.76
C LYS A 8 -6.96 -13.48 4.76
N CYS A 9 -6.65 -12.92 3.59
CA CYS A 9 -5.94 -13.64 2.53
C CYS A 9 -4.45 -13.29 2.45
N GLY A 10 -4.00 -12.25 3.16
CA GLY A 10 -2.60 -11.81 3.11
C GLY A 10 -2.19 -11.11 1.81
N SER A 11 -3.14 -10.71 0.95
CA SER A 11 -2.82 -9.91 -0.25
C SER A 11 -2.11 -8.62 0.16
N TYR A 12 -1.03 -8.29 -0.54
CA TYR A 12 -0.21 -7.11 -0.31
C TYR A 12 -0.28 -6.19 -1.53
N TYR A 13 -0.52 -4.91 -1.29
CA TYR A 13 -0.46 -3.87 -2.30
C TYR A 13 0.37 -2.70 -1.78
N GLU A 14 1.42 -2.34 -2.50
CA GLU A 14 2.21 -1.17 -2.18
C GLU A 14 1.66 0.05 -2.92
N LEU A 15 1.34 1.11 -2.17
CA LEU A 15 0.86 2.34 -2.77
C LEU A 15 1.97 3.01 -3.56
N GLN A 16 1.64 3.41 -4.79
CA GLN A 16 2.52 4.19 -5.63
C GLN A 16 2.58 5.65 -5.17
N LEU A 17 3.56 6.38 -5.68
CA LEU A 17 3.70 7.80 -5.39
C LEU A 17 2.45 8.56 -5.86
N GLY A 18 1.83 9.29 -4.93
CA GLY A 18 0.62 10.07 -5.19
C GLY A 18 -0.69 9.31 -4.95
N GLU A 19 -0.64 7.99 -4.73
CA GLU A 19 -1.82 7.24 -4.30
C GLU A 19 -2.05 7.39 -2.79
N SER A 20 -3.31 7.57 -2.40
CA SER A 20 -3.70 7.62 -1.00
C SER A 20 -4.37 6.31 -0.58
N PRO A 21 -4.17 5.82 0.66
CA PRO A 21 -4.92 4.67 1.17
C PRO A 21 -6.42 4.88 1.11
N ASN A 22 -6.85 6.14 1.16
CA ASN A 22 -8.25 6.55 1.07
C ASN A 22 -8.88 6.36 -0.32
N ASP A 23 -8.08 6.17 -1.38
CA ASP A 23 -8.58 5.84 -2.72
C ASP A 23 -9.04 4.37 -2.81
N PHE A 24 -8.70 3.56 -1.80
CA PHE A 24 -9.03 2.14 -1.73
C PHE A 24 -10.19 1.89 -0.76
N THR A 25 -10.98 0.87 -1.06
CA THR A 25 -11.99 0.32 -0.13
C THR A 25 -11.31 -0.33 1.07
N ASP A 26 -11.87 -0.18 2.28
CA ASP A 26 -11.40 -0.89 3.48
C ASP A 26 -11.61 -2.41 3.40
N LYS A 27 -12.31 -2.90 2.36
CA LYS A 27 -12.54 -4.32 2.09
C LYS A 27 -11.73 -4.81 0.90
N CYS A 28 -11.11 -5.97 1.11
CA CYS A 28 -10.51 -6.79 0.06
C CYS A 28 -11.62 -7.53 -0.72
N GLU A 29 -11.35 -7.85 -1.98
CA GLU A 29 -12.25 -8.64 -2.85
C GLU A 29 -12.57 -10.03 -2.27
N CYS A 30 -11.69 -10.58 -1.42
CA CYS A 30 -11.94 -11.84 -0.72
C CYS A 30 -12.94 -11.72 0.48
N GLY A 31 -13.41 -10.50 0.76
CA GLY A 31 -14.28 -10.15 1.89
C GLY A 31 -13.57 -9.83 3.21
N GLY A 32 -12.23 -9.92 3.26
CA GLY A 32 -11.41 -9.49 4.41
C GLY A 32 -11.25 -7.97 4.50
N ASN A 33 -10.62 -7.47 5.56
CA ASN A 33 -10.34 -6.04 5.70
C ASN A 33 -8.91 -5.72 5.27
N LEU A 34 -8.74 -4.60 4.57
CA LEU A 34 -7.44 -4.06 4.21
C LEU A 34 -6.95 -3.15 5.35
N LYS A 35 -5.67 -3.30 5.70
CA LYS A 35 -5.00 -2.53 6.74
C LYS A 35 -3.85 -1.75 6.13
N CYS A 36 -3.75 -0.46 6.44
CA CYS A 36 -2.60 0.33 6.01
C CYS A 36 -1.41 0.14 6.98
N GLY A 37 -0.23 -0.10 6.41
CA GLY A 37 1.04 -0.09 7.12
C GLY A 37 1.93 1.00 6.56
N GLN A 38 2.88 1.47 7.37
CA GLN A 38 3.90 2.41 6.92
C GLN A 38 5.27 1.79 7.14
N ASP A 39 5.98 1.52 6.06
CA ASP A 39 7.39 1.13 6.18
C ASP A 39 8.25 2.37 6.36
N SER A 40 8.80 2.54 7.56
CA SER A 40 9.62 3.69 7.96
C SER A 40 11.02 3.67 7.34
N ASN A 41 11.47 2.54 6.81
CA ASN A 41 12.84 2.33 6.35
C ASN A 41 13.01 2.50 4.84
N ARG A 42 11.92 2.51 4.08
CA ARG A 42 11.91 2.58 2.60
C ARG A 42 11.65 3.98 2.01
N ALA A 43 11.70 5.04 2.80
CA ALA A 43 11.45 6.41 2.30
C ALA A 43 12.54 6.93 1.31
N GLN A 44 13.67 6.25 1.16
CA GLN A 44 14.84 6.77 0.44
C GLN A 44 14.93 6.36 -1.05
N LEU A 45 14.04 5.49 -1.57
CA LEU A 45 14.20 4.90 -2.91
C LEU A 45 13.17 5.35 -3.98
N VAL A 46 12.24 6.26 -3.64
CA VAL A 46 11.16 6.67 -4.57
C VAL A 46 11.56 7.80 -5.52
N GLU A 47 12.60 8.58 -5.19
CA GLU A 47 13.11 9.64 -6.07
C GLU A 47 13.85 9.09 -7.31
N LEU A 48 14.21 7.80 -7.37
CA LEU A 48 15.02 7.26 -8.47
C LEU A 48 14.20 6.63 -9.62
N VAL A 49 12.90 6.35 -9.41
CA VAL A 49 12.08 5.59 -10.38
C VAL A 49 11.01 6.41 -11.10
N VAL A 50 10.82 7.69 -10.76
CA VAL A 50 9.85 8.58 -11.43
C VAL A 50 10.50 9.40 -12.56
N GLU A 51 11.81 9.26 -12.78
CA GLU A 51 12.57 9.99 -13.83
C GLU A 51 13.30 9.07 -14.84
N LEU A 52 12.75 7.90 -15.18
CA LEU A 52 13.24 7.06 -16.30
C LEU A 52 12.13 6.65 -17.26
#